data_AF-A0A1Y0VX64-F1
#
_entry.id   AF-A0A1Y0VX64-F1
#
_cell.length_a   1.000
_cell.length_b   1.000
_cell.length_c   1.000
_cell.angle_alpha   90.00
_cell.angle_beta   90.00
_cell.angle_gamma   90.00
#
_symmetry.space_group_name_H-M   'P 1'
#
loop_
_entity.id
_entity.type
_entity.pdbx_description
1 polymer ?
#
loop_
_entity_poly.entity_id
_entity_poly.type
_entity_poly.pdbx_seq_one_letter_code
_entity_poly.pdbx_strand_id
1 'polypeptide(L)'
;MRYNFDQIIDRHNTYSTQWDYTKDRFGSDDVLPFSISDTDFQVPNEILDSMNKRLEHPIFGYTRWNHQDYKNSIIQWFEDDGITKVDEDWIVYSPSVVYTIGTLIRELTDEGDGVDRHTSFCTDDVTAHDILEKGHLDHMVRLAIQHGVDPMTAIQMATLNGAEAYHIEDQVGSIAPGKDADILLIDRPESFNVKTVISKGTMVFEDGVEKIDFIPTARSQTIQKSIKLTSVSKNNFEYQVDQQDGTVKVRTIKSVGPFVRKAKDVDLNVRNGIILPSVEKDVALVSVIERYGINGNHSKGFISGWGLKSGAIATSASPDDNNIVVAGTNSEDMALAVNELIRQGGGQIVVDNGKIISFLQLPIGGIVTDLEPRTLAKKEIELKEAANQLGCELPDPLFYLSFLPITAIPDLAITDGGNVDYRELKYFDPILK
;
A
#
# COMPACT_ATOMS: atom_id res chain seq x y z
N MET A 1 14.61 -15.66 46.49
CA MET A 1 14.10 -17.05 46.36
C MET A 1 14.49 -17.59 44.99
N ARG A 2 14.69 -18.90 44.85
CA ARG A 2 15.05 -19.52 43.57
C ARG A 2 13.82 -20.23 43.00
N TYR A 3 13.16 -19.61 42.02
CA TYR A 3 12.09 -20.24 41.26
C TYR A 3 12.68 -21.22 40.24
N ASN A 4 12.03 -22.37 40.05
CA ASN A 4 12.44 -23.35 39.04
C ASN A 4 11.57 -23.22 37.79
N PHE A 5 11.94 -22.31 36.90
CA PHE A 5 11.22 -22.11 35.63
C PHE A 5 11.43 -23.26 34.62
N ASP A 6 12.41 -24.15 34.86
CA ASP A 6 12.63 -25.35 34.03
C ASP A 6 11.69 -26.51 34.41
N GLN A 7 10.92 -26.38 35.50
CA GLN A 7 9.96 -27.40 35.90
C GLN A 7 8.77 -27.41 34.92
N ILE A 8 8.62 -28.53 34.22
CA ILE A 8 7.44 -28.78 33.39
C ILE A 8 6.26 -29.13 34.30
N ILE A 9 5.17 -28.38 34.18
CA ILE A 9 3.92 -28.60 34.90
C ILE A 9 2.85 -28.95 33.85
N ASP A 10 2.29 -30.14 33.96
CA ASP A 10 1.21 -30.58 33.06
C ASP A 10 -0.09 -29.84 33.40
N ARG A 11 -0.69 -29.21 32.38
CA ARG A 11 -1.94 -28.45 32.47
C ARG A 11 -3.10 -29.14 31.76
N HIS A 12 -2.94 -30.36 31.24
CA HIS A 12 -4.07 -31.11 30.69
C HIS A 12 -5.06 -31.51 31.78
N ASN A 13 -6.34 -31.58 31.42
CA ASN A 13 -7.47 -31.83 32.33
C ASN A 13 -7.61 -30.79 33.45
N THR A 14 -7.14 -29.56 33.21
CA THR A 14 -7.33 -28.42 34.14
C THR A 14 -8.40 -27.45 33.64
N TYR A 15 -9.05 -27.77 32.52
CA TYR A 15 -9.93 -26.88 31.76
C TYR A 15 -9.20 -25.64 31.23
N SER A 16 -7.92 -25.80 30.88
CA SER A 16 -7.11 -24.73 30.31
C SER A 16 -7.54 -24.44 28.88
N THR A 17 -7.95 -23.21 28.58
CA THR A 17 -8.23 -22.76 27.20
C THR A 17 -7.04 -23.01 26.27
N GLN A 18 -5.81 -22.90 26.78
CA GLN A 18 -4.59 -23.12 26.02
C GLN A 18 -4.40 -24.59 25.68
N TRP A 19 -4.59 -25.52 26.62
CA TRP A 19 -4.23 -26.93 26.47
C TRP A 19 -5.40 -27.88 26.18
N ASP A 20 -6.56 -27.68 26.80
CA ASP A 20 -7.70 -28.62 26.73
C ASP A 20 -8.71 -28.28 25.61
N TYR A 21 -8.62 -27.08 25.02
CA TYR A 21 -9.56 -26.58 24.01
C TYR A 21 -8.88 -26.22 22.67
N THR A 22 -7.77 -26.88 22.36
CA THR A 22 -6.97 -26.64 21.14
C THR A 22 -7.75 -26.91 19.85
N LYS A 23 -8.54 -27.99 19.77
CA LYS A 23 -9.38 -28.25 18.59
C LYS A 23 -10.49 -27.24 18.38
N ASP A 24 -11.15 -26.79 19.44
CA ASP A 24 -12.17 -25.75 19.34
C ASP A 24 -11.59 -24.48 18.71
N ARG A 25 -10.38 -24.12 19.12
CA ARG A 25 -9.73 -22.86 18.72
C ARG A 25 -8.95 -22.95 17.41
N PHE A 26 -8.28 -24.08 17.13
CA PHE A 26 -7.34 -24.25 16.02
C PHE A 26 -7.78 -25.31 15.01
N GLY A 27 -8.91 -26.00 15.23
CA GLY A 27 -9.42 -27.06 14.37
C GLY A 27 -8.66 -28.40 14.48
N SER A 28 -7.64 -28.50 15.33
CA SER A 28 -6.85 -29.70 15.58
C SER A 28 -6.51 -29.86 17.07
N ASP A 29 -6.54 -31.10 17.57
CA ASP A 29 -6.08 -31.46 18.92
C ASP A 29 -4.56 -31.73 18.95
N ASP A 30 -3.91 -31.88 17.78
CA ASP A 30 -2.47 -32.20 17.64
C ASP A 30 -1.66 -30.92 17.37
N VAL A 31 -1.71 -29.98 18.30
CA VAL A 31 -0.96 -28.72 18.24
C VAL A 31 -0.34 -28.40 19.60
N LEU A 32 0.90 -27.94 19.60
CA LEU A 32 1.52 -27.35 20.79
C LEU A 32 1.05 -25.88 20.90
N PRO A 33 0.27 -25.51 21.91
CA PRO A 33 -0.38 -24.21 21.95
C PRO A 33 0.56 -23.14 22.53
N PHE A 34 0.81 -22.06 21.78
CA PHE A 34 1.66 -20.93 22.20
C PHE A 34 0.99 -19.57 21.87
N SER A 35 -0.26 -19.41 22.26
CA SER A 35 -1.13 -18.34 21.74
C SER A 35 -1.88 -17.53 22.79
N ILE A 36 -2.14 -18.07 23.98
CA ILE A 36 -2.84 -17.36 25.04
C ILE A 36 -1.79 -16.68 25.89
N SER A 37 -2.02 -15.41 26.23
CA SER A 37 -1.13 -14.64 27.10
C SER A 37 -1.35 -14.98 28.59
N ASP A 38 -1.36 -16.28 28.92
CA ASP A 38 -1.14 -16.78 30.29
C ASP A 38 0.24 -17.46 30.36
N THR A 39 0.58 -18.11 31.47
CA THR A 39 1.89 -18.78 31.62
C THR A 39 1.74 -20.25 31.96
N ASP A 40 2.73 -21.04 31.55
CA ASP A 40 2.91 -22.43 32.00
C ASP A 40 3.83 -22.53 33.24
N PHE A 41 3.99 -21.43 33.98
CA PHE A 41 4.76 -21.36 35.21
C PHE A 41 3.87 -21.42 36.44
N GLN A 42 4.38 -22.01 37.51
CA GLN A 42 3.74 -21.89 38.82
C GLN A 42 3.72 -20.42 39.25
N VAL A 43 2.59 -19.98 39.82
CA VAL A 43 2.54 -18.68 40.52
C VAL A 43 3.50 -18.68 41.73
N PRO A 44 4.00 -17.51 42.16
CA PRO A 44 4.81 -17.38 43.36
C PRO A 44 4.20 -18.07 44.59
N ASN A 45 5.05 -18.64 45.46
CA ASN A 45 4.59 -19.38 46.64
C ASN A 45 3.77 -18.49 47.59
N GLU A 46 4.08 -17.20 47.64
CA GLU A 46 3.39 -16.19 48.42
C GLU A 46 1.91 -16.06 48.00
N ILE A 47 1.62 -16.25 46.71
CA ILE A 47 0.24 -16.28 46.19
C ILE A 47 -0.46 -17.57 46.65
N LEU A 48 0.19 -18.72 46.52
CA LEU A 48 -0.35 -20.01 46.95
C LEU A 48 -0.64 -20.03 48.46
N ASP A 49 0.29 -19.54 49.28
CA ASP A 49 0.16 -19.46 50.73
C ASP A 49 -1.02 -18.55 51.13
N SER A 50 -1.18 -17.41 50.45
CA SER A 50 -2.30 -16.50 50.65
C SER A 50 -3.64 -17.15 50.30
N MET A 51 -3.70 -17.91 49.20
CA MET A 51 -4.89 -18.67 48.81
C MET A 51 -5.20 -19.78 49.81
N ASN A 52 -4.21 -20.58 50.22
CA ASN A 52 -4.37 -21.66 51.20
C ASN A 52 -4.89 -21.12 52.54
N LYS A 53 -4.30 -20.03 53.03
CA LYS A 53 -4.76 -19.36 54.24
C LYS A 53 -6.21 -18.89 54.11
N ARG A 54 -6.61 -18.37 52.95
CA ARG A 54 -8.02 -17.99 52.72
C ARG A 54 -8.94 -19.21 52.75
N LEU A 55 -8.51 -20.35 52.23
CA LEU A 55 -9.30 -21.60 52.20
C LEU A 55 -9.53 -22.19 53.60
N GLU A 56 -8.69 -21.88 54.59
CA GLU A 56 -8.90 -22.29 55.99
C GLU A 56 -10.18 -21.71 56.60
N HIS A 57 -10.64 -20.56 56.10
CA HIS A 57 -11.89 -19.95 56.57
C HIS A 57 -13.10 -20.62 55.88
N PRO A 58 -14.01 -21.27 56.63
CA PRO A 58 -15.02 -22.18 56.07
C PRO A 58 -16.19 -21.48 55.36
N ILE A 59 -16.23 -20.15 55.35
CA ILE A 59 -17.30 -19.35 54.74
C ILE A 59 -16.74 -18.53 53.57
N PHE A 60 -17.38 -18.63 52.40
CA PHE A 60 -17.03 -17.95 51.14
C PHE A 60 -18.19 -17.03 50.68
N GLY A 61 -18.61 -16.13 51.56
CA GLY A 61 -19.68 -15.17 51.26
C GLY A 61 -19.20 -13.97 50.43
N TYR A 62 -20.09 -12.98 50.26
CA TYR A 62 -19.80 -11.76 49.52
C TYR A 62 -18.56 -11.03 50.07
N THR A 63 -17.63 -10.71 49.19
CA THR A 63 -16.38 -10.01 49.51
C THR A 63 -16.42 -8.61 48.89
N ARG A 64 -15.93 -7.60 49.61
CA ARG A 64 -15.78 -6.23 49.10
C ARG A 64 -14.30 -5.97 48.83
N TRP A 65 -13.98 -5.41 47.66
CA TRP A 65 -12.61 -5.05 47.26
C TRP A 65 -12.18 -3.67 47.78
N ASN A 66 -13.14 -2.77 48.02
CA ASN A 66 -12.87 -1.38 48.35
C ASN A 66 -12.51 -1.23 49.84
N HIS A 67 -11.26 -1.58 50.17
CA HIS A 67 -10.65 -1.39 51.48
C HIS A 67 -9.14 -1.16 51.33
N GLN A 68 -8.54 -0.62 52.40
CA GLN A 68 -7.14 -0.19 52.37
C GLN A 68 -6.17 -1.31 52.02
N ASP A 69 -6.33 -2.50 52.61
CA ASP A 69 -5.39 -3.61 52.39
C ASP A 69 -5.24 -4.00 50.90
N TYR A 70 -6.33 -3.87 50.12
CA TYR A 70 -6.29 -4.11 48.68
C TYR A 70 -5.66 -2.93 47.94
N LYS A 71 -6.18 -1.71 48.18
CA LYS A 71 -5.74 -0.51 47.44
C LYS A 71 -4.27 -0.13 47.70
N ASN A 72 -3.80 -0.26 48.94
CA ASN A 72 -2.41 0.05 49.28
C ASN A 72 -1.41 -0.83 48.52
N SER A 73 -1.73 -2.10 48.29
CA SER A 73 -0.84 -2.96 47.49
C SER A 73 -0.65 -2.45 46.06
N ILE A 74 -1.68 -1.82 45.46
CA ILE A 74 -1.62 -1.25 44.12
C ILE A 74 -0.83 0.06 44.15
N ILE A 75 -1.16 0.97 45.08
CA ILE A 75 -0.45 2.26 45.23
C ILE A 75 1.04 2.02 45.41
N GLN A 76 1.40 1.14 46.36
CA GLN A 76 2.78 0.85 46.68
C GLN A 76 3.50 0.19 45.50
N TRP A 77 2.85 -0.69 44.74
CA TRP A 77 3.46 -1.30 43.55
C TRP A 77 3.91 -0.27 42.51
N PHE A 78 3.04 0.70 42.20
CA PHE A 78 3.37 1.75 41.24
C PHE A 78 4.43 2.74 41.76
N GLU A 79 4.43 3.01 43.08
CA GLU A 79 5.42 3.88 43.71
C GLU A 79 6.80 3.22 43.84
N ASP A 80 6.85 1.96 44.27
CA ASP A 80 8.09 1.20 44.47
C ASP A 80 8.82 0.93 43.15
N ASP A 81 8.08 0.68 42.07
CA ASP A 81 8.64 0.54 40.71
C ASP A 81 9.00 1.89 40.06
N GLY A 82 8.76 3.01 40.76
CA GLY A 82 9.06 4.36 40.28
C GLY A 82 8.24 4.79 39.06
N ILE A 83 7.10 4.13 38.81
CA ILE A 83 6.25 4.38 37.64
C ILE A 83 5.48 5.69 37.83
N THR A 84 4.69 5.79 38.91
CA THR A 84 3.91 7.00 39.24
C THR A 84 3.34 6.94 40.65
N LYS A 85 2.92 8.10 41.16
CA LYS A 85 2.08 8.19 42.36
C LYS A 85 0.62 7.96 41.98
N VAL A 86 -0.06 7.05 42.68
CA VAL A 86 -1.48 6.72 42.46
C VAL A 86 -2.31 7.18 43.64
N ASP A 87 -3.30 8.05 43.42
CA ASP A 87 -4.25 8.43 44.46
C ASP A 87 -5.28 7.30 44.70
N GLU A 88 -5.63 7.07 45.97
CA GLU A 88 -6.51 5.97 46.37
C GLU A 88 -7.89 6.00 45.69
N ASP A 89 -8.40 7.21 45.44
CA ASP A 89 -9.71 7.44 44.82
C ASP A 89 -9.73 7.13 43.32
N TRP A 90 -8.56 6.94 42.68
CA TRP A 90 -8.47 6.54 41.27
C TRP A 90 -8.66 5.03 41.07
N ILE A 91 -8.56 4.24 42.15
CA ILE A 91 -8.59 2.78 42.06
C ILE A 91 -10.03 2.28 42.03
N VAL A 92 -10.43 1.68 40.90
CA VAL A 92 -11.72 1.03 40.70
C VAL A 92 -11.52 -0.43 40.30
N TYR A 93 -12.30 -1.33 40.88
CA TYR A 93 -12.31 -2.74 40.47
C TYR A 93 -13.08 -2.94 39.15
N SER A 94 -12.50 -3.74 38.25
CA SER A 94 -13.17 -4.24 37.06
C SER A 94 -12.79 -5.69 36.81
N PRO A 95 -13.71 -6.53 36.31
CA PRO A 95 -13.43 -7.95 36.05
C PRO A 95 -12.46 -8.18 34.87
N SER A 96 -12.33 -7.25 33.92
CA SER A 96 -11.33 -7.32 32.84
C SER A 96 -11.07 -5.96 32.20
N VAL A 97 -9.89 -5.79 31.58
CA VAL A 97 -9.53 -4.57 30.85
C VAL A 97 -10.52 -4.28 29.72
N VAL A 98 -10.90 -5.29 28.93
CA VAL A 98 -11.82 -5.14 27.80
C VAL A 98 -13.22 -4.73 28.27
N TYR A 99 -13.70 -5.28 29.39
CA TYR A 99 -14.97 -4.87 29.98
C TYR A 99 -14.91 -3.40 30.42
N THR A 100 -13.81 -2.97 31.05
CA THR A 100 -13.62 -1.56 31.44
C THR A 100 -13.67 -0.66 30.23
N ILE A 101 -12.88 -0.93 29.19
CA ILE A 101 -12.81 -0.09 27.98
C ILE A 101 -14.19 -0.01 27.33
N GLY A 102 -14.87 -1.14 27.13
CA GLY A 102 -16.21 -1.14 26.55
C GLY A 102 -17.23 -0.37 27.40
N THR A 103 -17.09 -0.39 28.72
CA THR A 103 -17.95 0.39 29.63
C THR A 103 -17.62 1.88 29.54
N LEU A 104 -16.34 2.26 29.59
CA LEU A 104 -15.92 3.64 29.45
C LEU A 104 -16.36 4.24 28.11
N ILE A 105 -16.27 3.49 27.01
CA ILE A 105 -16.79 3.94 25.71
C ILE A 105 -18.29 4.25 25.83
N ARG A 106 -19.10 3.33 26.34
CA ARG A 106 -20.55 3.56 26.49
C ARG A 106 -20.92 4.71 27.43
N GLU A 107 -20.10 4.97 28.45
CA GLU A 107 -20.36 6.03 29.44
C GLU A 107 -19.82 7.40 29.01
N LEU A 108 -18.80 7.43 28.15
CA LEU A 108 -18.08 8.65 27.75
C LEU A 108 -18.34 9.05 26.31
N THR A 109 -19.11 8.27 25.55
CA THR A 109 -19.44 8.53 24.14
C THR A 109 -20.92 8.28 23.87
N ASP A 110 -21.50 9.07 22.97
CA ASP A 110 -22.84 8.85 22.41
C ASP A 110 -22.80 7.99 21.13
N GLU A 111 -23.94 7.41 20.76
CA GLU A 111 -24.06 6.67 19.50
C GLU A 111 -23.82 7.63 18.31
N GLY A 112 -22.72 7.43 17.59
CA GLY A 112 -22.28 8.30 16.49
C GLY A 112 -21.06 9.15 16.79
N ASP A 113 -20.57 9.19 18.04
CA ASP A 113 -19.27 9.76 18.35
C ASP A 113 -18.17 8.95 17.64
N GLY A 114 -17.50 9.60 16.69
CA GLY A 114 -16.51 8.98 15.82
C GLY A 114 -15.17 8.75 16.53
N VAL A 115 -14.46 7.72 16.07
CA VAL A 115 -12.98 7.66 16.13
C VAL A 115 -12.38 8.58 15.04
N ASP A 116 -13.18 9.49 14.49
CA ASP A 116 -12.89 10.38 13.37
C ASP A 116 -11.74 11.33 13.69
N ARG A 117 -11.55 11.70 14.95
CA ARG A 117 -10.41 12.52 15.41
C ARG A 117 -9.04 11.97 15.01
N HIS A 118 -8.92 10.67 14.72
CA HIS A 118 -7.67 10.05 14.26
C HIS A 118 -7.73 9.57 12.81
N THR A 119 -8.67 10.10 12.01
CA THR A 119 -8.79 9.79 10.59
C THR A 119 -8.46 11.01 9.75
N SER A 120 -7.57 10.82 8.77
CA SER A 120 -7.14 11.85 7.84
C SER A 120 -7.23 11.33 6.40
N PHE A 121 -7.38 12.23 5.44
CA PHE A 121 -7.37 11.86 4.02
C PHE A 121 -5.96 11.81 3.45
N CYS A 122 -5.72 10.85 2.56
CA CYS A 122 -4.62 10.84 1.61
C CYS A 122 -5.17 10.46 0.23
N THR A 123 -4.56 10.98 -0.83
CA THR A 123 -4.94 10.67 -2.22
C THR A 123 -4.22 9.45 -2.78
N ASP A 124 -3.10 9.07 -2.17
CA ASP A 124 -2.18 8.07 -2.71
C ASP A 124 -1.76 8.44 -4.14
N ASP A 125 -1.88 7.53 -5.11
CA ASP A 125 -1.57 7.81 -6.51
C ASP A 125 -2.77 8.42 -7.26
N VAL A 126 -2.59 9.64 -7.78
CA VAL A 126 -3.56 10.32 -8.65
C VAL A 126 -2.89 10.91 -9.89
N THR A 127 -3.58 10.85 -11.02
CA THR A 127 -3.09 11.39 -12.30
C THR A 127 -3.41 12.88 -12.44
N ALA A 128 -2.76 13.57 -13.39
CA ALA A 128 -3.11 14.97 -13.68
C ALA A 128 -4.54 15.07 -14.22
N HIS A 129 -4.98 14.09 -15.00
CA HIS A 129 -6.34 13.97 -15.47
C HIS A 129 -7.35 13.88 -14.32
N ASP A 130 -7.12 12.98 -13.34
CA ASP A 130 -8.00 12.83 -12.17
C ASP A 130 -8.09 14.11 -11.34
N ILE A 131 -6.93 14.75 -11.07
CA ILE A 131 -6.88 15.99 -10.29
C ILE A 131 -7.73 17.08 -10.96
N LEU A 132 -7.60 17.25 -12.28
CA LEU A 132 -8.33 18.27 -13.02
C LEU A 132 -9.83 18.00 -13.14
N GLU A 133 -10.22 16.73 -13.21
CA GLU A 133 -11.63 16.34 -13.36
C GLU A 133 -12.37 16.31 -12.02
N LYS A 134 -11.74 15.75 -10.98
CA LYS A 134 -12.41 15.42 -9.71
C LYS A 134 -11.97 16.31 -8.55
N GLY A 135 -10.72 16.78 -8.58
CA GLY A 135 -10.03 17.45 -7.47
C GLY A 135 -8.95 16.56 -6.83
N HIS A 136 -8.21 17.11 -5.86
CA HIS A 136 -7.19 16.41 -5.08
C HIS A 136 -7.77 15.99 -3.71
N LEU A 137 -7.22 16.45 -2.59
CA LEU A 137 -7.80 16.21 -1.25
C LEU A 137 -9.21 16.82 -1.08
N ASP A 138 -9.52 17.90 -1.80
CA ASP A 138 -10.86 18.51 -1.79
C ASP A 138 -11.91 17.57 -2.40
N HIS A 139 -11.52 16.68 -3.32
CA HIS A 139 -12.40 15.61 -3.81
C HIS A 139 -12.76 14.64 -2.70
N MET A 140 -11.79 14.24 -1.85
CA MET A 140 -12.02 13.32 -0.74
C MET A 140 -13.00 13.90 0.28
N VAL A 141 -12.90 15.21 0.57
CA VAL A 141 -13.86 15.92 1.42
C VAL A 141 -15.27 15.86 0.82
N ARG A 142 -15.43 16.24 -0.46
CA ARG A 142 -16.73 16.18 -1.14
C ARG A 142 -17.31 14.76 -1.17
N LEU A 143 -16.46 13.75 -1.41
CA LEU A 143 -16.86 12.35 -1.45
C LEU A 143 -17.34 11.87 -0.08
N ALA A 144 -16.64 12.20 1.00
CA ALA A 144 -17.05 11.84 2.36
C ALA A 144 -18.41 12.45 2.71
N ILE A 145 -18.62 13.74 2.38
CA ILE A 145 -19.89 14.44 2.59
C ILE A 145 -21.01 13.78 1.78
N GLN A 146 -20.76 13.47 0.51
CA GLN A 146 -21.73 12.78 -0.36
C GLN A 146 -22.16 11.42 0.20
N HIS A 147 -21.27 10.74 0.94
CA HIS A 147 -21.53 9.45 1.59
C HIS A 147 -22.04 9.56 3.03
N GLY A 148 -22.39 10.76 3.50
CA GLY A 148 -23.11 10.98 4.76
C GLY A 148 -22.26 11.38 5.95
N VAL A 149 -20.97 11.67 5.76
CA VAL A 149 -20.15 12.30 6.81
C VAL A 149 -20.58 13.76 6.97
N ASP A 150 -20.75 14.24 8.21
CA ASP A 150 -21.07 15.64 8.47
C ASP A 150 -20.01 16.57 7.83
N PRO A 151 -20.41 17.68 7.18
CA PRO A 151 -19.46 18.58 6.53
C PRO A 151 -18.32 19.07 7.43
N MET A 152 -18.59 19.39 8.70
CA MET A 152 -17.54 19.87 9.60
C MET A 152 -16.59 18.73 10.00
N THR A 153 -17.11 17.52 10.19
CA THR A 153 -16.29 16.33 10.41
C THR A 153 -15.37 16.04 9.21
N ALA A 154 -15.90 16.08 7.98
CA ALA A 154 -15.10 15.88 6.78
C ALA A 154 -14.01 16.95 6.62
N ILE A 155 -14.32 18.22 6.93
CA ILE A 155 -13.33 19.30 6.92
C ILE A 155 -12.27 19.08 8.00
N GLN A 156 -12.65 18.64 9.20
CA GLN A 156 -11.73 18.32 10.29
C GLN A 156 -10.76 17.19 9.89
N MET A 157 -11.25 16.13 9.24
CA MET A 157 -10.43 15.04 8.70
C MET A 157 -9.41 15.52 7.67
N ALA A 158 -9.74 16.54 6.89
CA ALA A 158 -8.84 17.13 5.89
C ALA A 158 -7.88 18.19 6.45
N THR A 159 -8.03 18.62 7.70
CA THR A 159 -7.29 19.74 8.28
C THR A 159 -6.69 19.39 9.64
N LEU A 160 -7.44 19.54 10.72
CA LEU A 160 -6.97 19.40 12.09
C LEU A 160 -6.38 18.02 12.37
N ASN A 161 -7.05 16.94 11.94
CA ASN A 161 -6.60 15.58 12.24
C ASN A 161 -5.24 15.27 11.60
N GLY A 162 -5.02 15.75 10.36
CA GLY A 162 -3.72 15.63 9.69
C GLY A 162 -2.64 16.42 10.42
N ALA A 163 -2.95 17.64 10.86
CA ALA A 163 -2.01 18.47 11.60
C ALA A 163 -1.64 17.86 12.97
N GLU A 164 -2.62 17.34 13.73
CA GLU A 164 -2.39 16.63 14.99
C GLU A 164 -1.56 15.35 14.79
N ALA A 165 -1.82 14.58 13.72
CA ALA A 165 -1.08 13.37 13.41
C ALA A 165 0.41 13.63 13.09
N TYR A 166 0.73 14.79 12.52
CA TYR A 166 2.11 15.22 12.25
C TYR A 166 2.72 16.08 13.36
N HIS A 167 1.99 16.36 14.45
CA HIS A 167 2.41 17.24 15.54
C HIS A 167 2.80 18.66 15.07
N ILE A 168 2.03 19.21 14.13
CA ILE A 168 2.19 20.57 13.58
C ILE A 168 0.90 21.39 13.71
N GLU A 169 -0.01 20.96 14.57
CA GLU A 169 -1.27 21.65 14.85
C GLU A 169 -1.05 23.04 15.44
N ASP A 170 0.12 23.35 16.00
CA ASP A 170 0.48 24.71 16.42
C ASP A 170 0.70 25.68 15.24
N GLN A 171 0.95 25.14 14.03
CA GLN A 171 1.24 25.91 12.81
C GLN A 171 0.06 25.95 11.84
N VAL A 172 -0.65 24.84 11.63
CA VAL A 172 -1.69 24.69 10.59
C VAL A 172 -2.90 23.87 11.09
N GLY A 173 -3.86 23.60 10.21
CA GLY A 173 -4.99 22.69 10.47
C GLY A 173 -6.21 23.33 11.15
N SER A 174 -6.15 24.61 11.54
CA SER A 174 -7.31 25.34 12.08
C SER A 174 -7.16 26.86 11.88
N ILE A 175 -8.28 27.59 11.93
CA ILE A 175 -8.26 29.06 11.91
C ILE A 175 -8.11 29.60 13.35
N ALA A 176 -6.90 30.04 13.71
CA ALA A 176 -6.61 30.63 15.02
C ALA A 176 -5.46 31.65 14.96
N PRO A 177 -5.42 32.65 15.86
CA PRO A 177 -4.29 33.57 15.95
C PRO A 177 -2.95 32.84 16.18
N GLY A 178 -1.91 33.26 15.47
CA GLY A 178 -0.55 32.71 15.59
C GLY A 178 -0.22 31.58 14.61
N LYS A 179 -1.20 31.08 13.84
CA LYS A 179 -1.02 30.04 12.82
C LYS A 179 -0.77 30.61 11.43
N ASP A 180 -0.20 29.79 10.53
CA ASP A 180 -0.09 30.13 9.11
C ASP A 180 -1.49 30.34 8.51
N ALA A 181 -1.66 31.42 7.77
CA ALA A 181 -2.94 31.75 7.13
C ALA A 181 -3.14 30.96 5.83
N ASP A 182 -3.23 29.64 5.97
CA ASP A 182 -3.67 28.69 4.94
C ASP A 182 -5.19 28.51 5.05
N ILE A 183 -5.94 29.23 4.20
CA ILE A 183 -7.39 29.41 4.32
C ILE A 183 -8.08 29.12 2.99
N LEU A 184 -9.14 28.32 3.05
CA LEU A 184 -10.06 28.11 1.94
C LEU A 184 -11.34 28.91 2.19
N LEU A 185 -11.77 29.71 1.22
CA LEU A 185 -13.15 30.22 1.19
C LEU A 185 -13.96 29.31 0.28
N ILE A 186 -14.99 28.68 0.83
CA ILE A 186 -15.87 27.75 0.14
C ILE A 186 -17.26 28.36 -0.05
N ASP A 187 -18.04 27.84 -1.00
CA ASP A 187 -19.41 28.30 -1.22
C ASP A 187 -20.37 27.97 -0.07
N ARG A 188 -20.35 26.73 0.40
CA ARG A 188 -21.03 26.23 1.61
C ARG A 188 -20.43 24.90 2.04
N PRO A 189 -20.55 24.50 3.32
CA PRO A 189 -19.98 23.25 3.81
C PRO A 189 -20.43 22.01 3.05
N GLU A 190 -21.71 21.93 2.65
CA GLU A 190 -22.29 20.71 2.05
C GLU A 190 -21.76 20.41 0.64
N SER A 191 -21.45 21.43 -0.16
CA SER A 191 -20.89 21.25 -1.51
C SER A 191 -19.37 21.37 -1.55
N PHE A 192 -18.79 22.08 -0.59
CA PHE A 192 -17.34 22.26 -0.45
C PHE A 192 -16.66 22.70 -1.77
N ASN A 193 -17.26 23.62 -2.51
CA ASN A 193 -16.62 24.17 -3.71
C ASN A 193 -15.70 25.31 -3.31
N VAL A 194 -14.40 25.15 -3.52
CA VAL A 194 -13.37 26.15 -3.19
C VAL A 194 -13.47 27.34 -4.15
N LYS A 195 -13.65 28.53 -3.59
CA LYS A 195 -13.72 29.82 -4.30
C LYS A 195 -12.42 30.60 -4.21
N THR A 196 -11.78 30.56 -3.05
CA THR A 196 -10.52 31.26 -2.81
C THR A 196 -9.56 30.36 -2.05
N VAL A 197 -8.29 30.38 -2.45
CA VAL A 197 -7.19 29.76 -1.69
C VAL A 197 -6.25 30.87 -1.26
N ILE A 198 -6.03 30.96 0.04
CA ILE A 198 -5.02 31.80 0.66
C ILE A 198 -3.97 30.85 1.23
N SER A 199 -2.70 31.03 0.87
CA SER A 199 -1.59 30.31 1.49
C SER A 199 -0.63 31.29 2.15
N LYS A 200 -0.34 31.06 3.43
CA LYS A 200 0.51 31.93 4.27
C LYS A 200 0.13 33.41 4.17
N GLY A 201 -1.18 33.69 4.13
CA GLY A 201 -1.73 35.04 4.04
C GLY A 201 -1.71 35.67 2.65
N THR A 202 -1.23 34.96 1.63
CA THR A 202 -1.24 35.41 0.23
C THR A 202 -2.35 34.70 -0.53
N MET A 203 -3.22 35.46 -1.21
CA MET A 203 -4.24 34.88 -2.08
C MET A 203 -3.59 34.32 -3.35
N VAL A 204 -3.66 33.00 -3.53
CA VAL A 204 -3.02 32.27 -4.65
C VAL A 204 -4.00 31.80 -5.71
N PHE A 205 -5.30 31.77 -5.38
CA PHE A 205 -6.37 31.39 -6.31
C PHE A 205 -7.68 32.10 -5.94
N GLU A 206 -8.44 32.55 -6.93
CA GLU A 206 -9.77 33.14 -6.76
C GLU A 206 -10.64 32.88 -7.99
N ASP A 207 -11.84 32.34 -7.77
CA ASP A 207 -12.90 32.13 -8.78
C ASP A 207 -12.40 31.49 -10.09
N GLY A 208 -11.63 30.40 -9.97
CA GLY A 208 -11.13 29.66 -11.12
C GLY A 208 -9.85 30.24 -11.74
N VAL A 209 -9.29 31.31 -11.16
CA VAL A 209 -8.11 32.00 -11.67
C VAL A 209 -6.96 31.89 -10.68
N GLU A 210 -5.85 31.30 -11.14
CA GLU A 210 -4.57 31.31 -10.42
C GLU A 210 -4.03 32.75 -10.34
N LYS A 211 -3.55 33.14 -9.16
CA LYS A 211 -3.00 34.48 -8.89
C LYS A 211 -1.47 34.50 -8.81
N ILE A 212 -0.86 33.34 -8.96
CA ILE A 212 0.58 33.13 -8.94
C ILE A 212 0.98 32.32 -10.16
N ASP A 213 2.18 32.57 -10.67
CA ASP A 213 2.77 31.77 -11.72
C ASP A 213 3.60 30.65 -11.09
N PHE A 214 3.33 29.40 -11.49
CA PHE A 214 4.19 28.28 -11.13
C PHE A 214 5.30 28.15 -12.16
N ILE A 215 6.51 28.56 -11.77
CA ILE A 215 7.69 28.45 -12.63
C ILE A 215 8.52 27.26 -12.15
N PRO A 216 8.60 26.16 -12.94
CA PRO A 216 9.47 25.05 -12.60
C PRO A 216 10.91 25.49 -12.41
N THR A 217 11.54 25.00 -11.35
CA THR A 217 12.95 25.33 -11.08
C THR A 217 13.87 24.59 -12.05
N ALA A 218 15.03 25.20 -12.33
CA ALA A 218 16.04 24.55 -13.16
C ALA A 218 16.46 23.20 -12.55
N ARG A 219 16.32 22.13 -13.34
CA ARG A 219 16.64 20.77 -12.93
C ARG A 219 18.13 20.48 -13.15
N SER A 220 18.75 19.72 -12.25
CA SER A 220 20.15 19.32 -12.40
C SER A 220 20.30 18.30 -13.54
N GLN A 221 21.48 18.26 -14.17
CA GLN A 221 21.80 17.24 -15.19
C GLN A 221 21.70 15.82 -14.62
N THR A 222 21.96 15.64 -13.33
CA THR A 222 21.88 14.33 -12.65
C THR A 222 20.48 13.73 -12.71
N ILE A 223 19.46 14.54 -12.42
CA ILE A 223 18.06 14.07 -12.47
C ILE A 223 17.51 14.02 -13.89
N GLN A 224 18.04 14.81 -14.82
CA GLN A 224 17.62 14.77 -16.24
C GLN A 224 18.25 13.61 -17.04
N LYS A 225 19.41 13.09 -16.60
CA LYS A 225 20.13 11.98 -17.26
C LYS A 225 20.16 10.75 -16.36
N SER A 226 19.00 10.35 -15.85
CA SER A 226 18.84 9.21 -14.94
C SER A 226 19.03 7.86 -15.65
N ILE A 227 18.62 7.75 -16.92
CA ILE A 227 18.77 6.53 -17.72
C ILE A 227 20.22 6.39 -18.20
N LYS A 228 20.90 5.32 -17.76
CA LYS A 228 22.27 4.95 -18.15
C LYS A 228 22.32 3.81 -19.16
N LEU A 229 21.21 3.11 -19.38
CA LEU A 229 21.06 2.12 -20.44
C LEU A 229 21.33 2.76 -21.81
N THR A 230 22.19 2.14 -22.63
CA THR A 230 22.64 2.73 -23.91
C THR A 230 21.69 2.42 -25.07
N SER A 231 21.34 1.13 -25.25
CA SER A 231 20.45 0.69 -26.32
C SER A 231 20.02 -0.76 -26.09
N VAL A 232 18.91 -1.15 -26.69
CA VAL A 232 18.46 -2.54 -26.79
C VAL A 232 18.18 -2.93 -28.24
N SER A 233 18.15 -4.23 -28.50
CA SER A 233 17.74 -4.83 -29.76
C SER A 233 16.56 -5.78 -29.52
N LYS A 234 15.87 -6.23 -30.57
CA LYS A 234 14.80 -7.21 -30.45
C LYS A 234 15.21 -8.50 -29.73
N ASN A 235 16.49 -8.89 -29.85
CA ASN A 235 17.03 -10.10 -29.22
C ASN A 235 16.98 -10.01 -27.68
N ASN A 236 16.93 -8.79 -27.13
CA ASN A 236 16.75 -8.57 -25.70
C ASN A 236 15.34 -8.98 -25.21
N PHE A 237 14.38 -9.21 -26.11
CA PHE A 237 12.99 -9.57 -25.77
C PHE A 237 12.58 -10.95 -26.27
N GLU A 238 13.30 -11.53 -27.24
CA GLU A 238 13.04 -12.88 -27.72
C GLU A 238 13.37 -13.93 -26.64
N TYR A 239 12.38 -14.73 -26.25
CA TYR A 239 12.56 -15.83 -25.29
C TYR A 239 13.03 -17.09 -26.03
N GLN A 240 14.32 -17.42 -25.92
CA GLN A 240 14.93 -18.54 -26.64
C GLN A 240 14.80 -19.86 -25.88
N VAL A 241 14.58 -20.95 -26.62
CA VAL A 241 14.51 -22.33 -26.13
C VAL A 241 15.25 -23.28 -27.07
N ASP A 242 15.70 -24.42 -26.54
CA ASP A 242 16.43 -25.43 -27.32
C ASP A 242 15.58 -26.08 -28.42
N GLN A 243 14.27 -26.11 -28.23
CA GLN A 243 13.32 -26.67 -29.19
C GLN A 243 13.17 -25.75 -30.42
N GLN A 244 13.39 -26.27 -31.63
CA GLN A 244 13.28 -25.47 -32.86
C GLN A 244 11.83 -25.04 -33.16
N ASP A 245 10.90 -25.98 -33.23
CA ASP A 245 9.48 -25.72 -33.52
C ASP A 245 8.58 -26.55 -32.61
N GLY A 246 7.33 -26.10 -32.39
CA GLY A 246 6.29 -26.87 -31.69
C GLY A 246 5.56 -26.02 -30.65
N THR A 247 5.26 -26.61 -29.49
CA THR A 247 4.59 -25.91 -28.38
C THR A 247 5.32 -26.12 -27.06
N VAL A 248 5.33 -25.11 -26.21
CA VAL A 248 5.85 -25.16 -24.85
C VAL A 248 4.81 -24.62 -23.87
N LYS A 249 4.71 -25.21 -22.68
CA LYS A 249 3.84 -24.70 -21.62
C LYS A 249 4.56 -23.61 -20.84
N VAL A 250 3.96 -22.43 -20.76
CA VAL A 250 4.48 -21.30 -19.99
C VAL A 250 3.54 -20.89 -18.89
N ARG A 251 4.06 -20.41 -17.77
CA ARG A 251 3.34 -19.70 -16.73
C ARG A 251 3.37 -18.20 -17.01
N THR A 252 2.18 -17.62 -17.15
CA THR A 252 2.00 -16.17 -17.33
C THR A 252 1.59 -15.51 -16.02
N ILE A 253 1.93 -14.22 -15.89
CA ILE A 253 1.41 -13.31 -14.86
C ILE A 253 0.08 -12.75 -15.38
N LYS A 254 -1.04 -13.32 -14.94
CA LYS A 254 -2.38 -12.89 -15.35
C LYS A 254 -2.86 -11.72 -14.50
N SER A 255 -3.03 -10.55 -15.11
CA SER A 255 -3.67 -9.41 -14.45
C SER A 255 -5.18 -9.64 -14.31
N VAL A 256 -5.71 -9.52 -13.08
CA VAL A 256 -7.15 -9.51 -12.77
C VAL A 256 -7.60 -8.10 -12.37
N GLY A 257 -6.70 -7.38 -11.70
CA GLY A 257 -6.77 -5.94 -11.42
C GLY A 257 -5.34 -5.40 -11.29
N PRO A 258 -5.14 -4.11 -10.98
CA PRO A 258 -3.80 -3.54 -10.90
C PRO A 258 -2.96 -4.17 -9.78
N PHE A 259 -3.62 -4.66 -8.72
CA PHE A 259 -2.99 -5.25 -7.54
C PHE A 259 -3.32 -6.73 -7.33
N VAL A 260 -3.91 -7.39 -8.33
CA VAL A 260 -4.26 -8.82 -8.26
C VAL A 260 -3.74 -9.53 -9.50
N ARG A 261 -2.73 -10.38 -9.31
CA ARG A 261 -1.99 -11.05 -10.38
C ARG A 261 -2.00 -12.54 -10.12
N LYS A 262 -2.49 -13.39 -11.02
CA LYS A 262 -2.58 -14.84 -10.79
C LYS A 262 -1.72 -15.62 -11.78
N ALA A 263 -1.31 -16.82 -11.40
CA ALA A 263 -0.71 -17.75 -12.35
C ALA A 263 -1.76 -18.18 -13.38
N LYS A 264 -1.41 -18.13 -14.67
CA LYS A 264 -2.17 -18.77 -15.75
C LYS A 264 -1.19 -19.49 -16.66
N ASP A 265 -1.32 -20.81 -16.72
CA ASP A 265 -0.47 -21.65 -17.55
C ASP A 265 -1.08 -21.77 -18.95
N VAL A 266 -0.27 -21.56 -19.99
CA VAL A 266 -0.71 -21.48 -21.39
C VAL A 266 0.30 -22.19 -22.29
N ASP A 267 -0.18 -22.98 -23.24
CA ASP A 267 0.69 -23.56 -24.28
C ASP A 267 0.94 -22.52 -25.39
N LEU A 268 2.20 -22.15 -25.62
CA LEU A 268 2.61 -21.20 -26.66
C LEU A 268 3.39 -21.88 -27.77
N ASN A 269 3.30 -21.33 -28.98
CA ASN A 269 4.03 -21.86 -30.11
C ASN A 269 5.51 -21.43 -30.04
N VAL A 270 6.38 -22.34 -30.44
CA VAL A 270 7.80 -22.10 -30.65
C VAL A 270 8.05 -22.14 -32.16
N ARG A 271 8.80 -21.16 -32.67
CA ARG A 271 9.31 -21.16 -34.05
C ARG A 271 10.75 -20.69 -34.08
N ASN A 272 11.61 -21.41 -34.80
CA ASN A 272 13.04 -21.13 -34.89
C ASN A 272 13.71 -20.91 -33.52
N GLY A 273 13.34 -21.71 -32.51
CA GLY A 273 13.90 -21.59 -31.17
C GLY A 273 13.33 -20.44 -30.33
N ILE A 274 12.29 -19.72 -30.78
CA ILE A 274 11.72 -18.56 -30.08
C ILE A 274 10.27 -18.85 -29.69
N ILE A 275 9.93 -18.61 -28.42
CA ILE A 275 8.54 -18.66 -27.94
C ILE A 275 7.80 -17.42 -28.44
N LEU A 276 6.65 -17.62 -29.10
CA LEU A 276 5.84 -16.55 -29.65
C LEU A 276 4.70 -16.17 -28.71
N PRO A 277 4.40 -14.87 -28.52
CA PRO A 277 3.18 -14.43 -27.86
C PRO A 277 1.95 -14.88 -28.66
N SER A 278 0.78 -14.87 -28.01
CA SER A 278 -0.46 -15.36 -28.61
C SER A 278 -1.62 -14.41 -28.34
N VAL A 279 -2.03 -13.70 -29.38
CA VAL A 279 -3.21 -12.81 -29.36
C VAL A 279 -4.49 -13.57 -29.05
N GLU A 280 -4.64 -14.79 -29.59
CA GLU A 280 -5.80 -15.67 -29.35
C GLU A 280 -5.89 -16.10 -27.89
N LYS A 281 -4.76 -16.44 -27.27
CA LYS A 281 -4.71 -16.89 -25.87
C LYS A 281 -4.53 -15.75 -24.87
N ASP A 282 -4.51 -14.51 -25.37
CA ASP A 282 -4.28 -13.29 -24.62
C ASP A 282 -2.98 -13.37 -23.82
N VAL A 283 -1.87 -13.53 -24.53
CA VAL A 283 -0.52 -13.60 -23.97
C VAL A 283 0.41 -12.66 -24.71
N ALA A 284 1.05 -11.74 -23.99
CA ALA A 284 2.08 -10.84 -24.48
C ALA A 284 3.43 -11.12 -23.78
N LEU A 285 4.52 -10.73 -24.43
CA LEU A 285 5.85 -10.70 -23.81
C LEU A 285 5.91 -9.54 -22.82
N VAL A 286 6.67 -9.70 -21.73
CA VAL A 286 7.03 -8.62 -20.81
C VAL A 286 8.53 -8.68 -20.50
N SER A 287 9.13 -7.53 -20.28
CA SER A 287 10.52 -7.41 -19.84
C SER A 287 10.68 -6.24 -18.89
N VAL A 288 11.51 -6.44 -17.86
CA VAL A 288 12.01 -5.35 -17.01
C VAL A 288 13.50 -5.23 -17.25
N ILE A 289 13.94 -4.02 -17.58
CA ILE A 289 15.30 -3.71 -17.97
C ILE A 289 15.91 -2.76 -16.95
N GLU A 290 17.05 -3.17 -16.40
CA GLU A 290 17.82 -2.33 -15.50
C GLU A 290 18.34 -1.09 -16.24
N ARG A 291 18.03 0.09 -15.70
CA ARG A 291 18.29 1.35 -16.40
C ARG A 291 19.39 2.21 -15.78
N TYR A 292 19.87 1.88 -14.59
CA TYR A 292 20.83 2.69 -13.82
C TYR A 292 22.29 2.34 -14.11
N GLY A 293 22.57 1.26 -14.85
CA GLY A 293 23.91 0.82 -15.19
C GLY A 293 24.62 0.12 -14.03
N ILE A 294 23.85 -0.47 -13.11
CA ILE A 294 24.38 -1.16 -11.92
C ILE A 294 24.70 -2.61 -12.25
N ASN A 295 23.76 -3.32 -12.86
CA ASN A 295 23.86 -4.77 -13.08
C ASN A 295 23.65 -5.17 -14.55
N GLY A 296 23.02 -4.32 -15.38
CA GLY A 296 22.75 -4.62 -16.79
C GLY A 296 21.78 -5.78 -16.99
N ASN A 297 20.92 -6.07 -16.03
CA ASN A 297 19.95 -7.15 -16.10
C ASN A 297 18.81 -6.83 -17.09
N HIS A 298 18.31 -7.88 -17.74
CA HIS A 298 17.15 -7.86 -18.61
C HIS A 298 16.33 -9.11 -18.36
N SER A 299 15.21 -8.98 -17.65
CA SER A 299 14.31 -10.12 -17.45
C SER A 299 13.37 -10.30 -18.64
N LYS A 300 12.89 -11.52 -18.81
CA LYS A 300 11.88 -11.88 -19.81
C LYS A 300 10.77 -12.67 -19.12
N GLY A 301 9.54 -12.44 -19.53
CA GLY A 301 8.38 -13.12 -18.99
C GLY A 301 7.18 -13.04 -19.92
N PHE A 302 6.05 -13.54 -19.44
CA PHE A 302 4.80 -13.55 -20.17
C PHE A 302 3.68 -13.00 -19.28
N ILE A 303 2.87 -12.09 -19.83
CA ILE A 303 1.68 -11.55 -19.17
C ILE A 303 0.42 -11.99 -19.90
N SER A 304 -0.70 -12.04 -19.19
CA SER A 304 -2.03 -12.28 -19.76
C SER A 304 -3.11 -11.46 -19.05
N GLY A 305 -4.29 -11.36 -19.65
CA GLY A 305 -5.40 -10.55 -19.13
C GLY A 305 -5.39 -9.11 -19.63
N TRP A 306 -4.64 -8.79 -20.69
CA TRP A 306 -4.43 -7.41 -21.15
C TRP A 306 -5.20 -7.10 -22.43
N GLY A 307 -5.48 -8.11 -23.26
CA GLY A 307 -6.20 -7.96 -24.52
C GLY A 307 -5.34 -7.53 -25.71
N LEU A 308 -4.06 -7.17 -25.51
CA LEU A 308 -3.16 -6.67 -26.55
C LEU A 308 -3.15 -7.55 -27.82
N LYS A 309 -3.48 -6.93 -28.96
CA LYS A 309 -3.56 -7.55 -30.29
C LYS A 309 -2.35 -7.25 -31.15
N SER A 310 -1.69 -6.12 -30.96
CA SER A 310 -0.51 -5.68 -31.71
C SER A 310 0.42 -4.83 -30.85
N GLY A 311 1.57 -4.45 -31.42
CA GLY A 311 2.53 -3.50 -30.87
C GLY A 311 3.03 -3.74 -29.45
N ALA A 312 3.44 -2.65 -28.81
CA ALA A 312 4.06 -2.62 -27.49
C ALA A 312 3.75 -1.34 -26.72
N ILE A 313 3.78 -1.45 -25.39
CA ILE A 313 3.68 -0.35 -24.44
C ILE A 313 4.88 -0.41 -23.50
N ALA A 314 5.42 0.75 -23.12
CA ALA A 314 6.54 0.81 -22.18
C ALA A 314 6.45 2.03 -21.25
N THR A 315 7.02 1.90 -20.06
CA THR A 315 7.17 2.98 -19.08
C THR A 315 8.53 2.91 -18.39
N SER A 316 9.09 4.07 -18.07
CA SER A 316 10.23 4.19 -17.16
C SER A 316 9.84 4.72 -15.77
N ALA A 317 8.55 4.96 -15.56
CA ALA A 317 7.92 5.25 -14.28
C ALA A 317 7.25 3.95 -13.81
N SER A 318 7.98 3.15 -13.04
CA SER A 318 7.56 1.83 -12.56
C SER A 318 8.02 1.61 -11.11
N PRO A 319 7.28 2.14 -10.13
CA PRO A 319 7.69 1.99 -8.73
C PRO A 319 7.88 0.51 -8.35
N ASP A 320 8.74 0.19 -7.39
CA ASP A 320 9.57 1.15 -6.63
C ASP A 320 10.96 1.37 -7.26
N ASP A 321 11.48 0.37 -7.98
CA ASP A 321 12.81 0.42 -8.58
C ASP A 321 12.88 1.39 -9.76
N ASN A 322 11.76 1.67 -10.41
CA ASN A 322 11.65 2.53 -11.59
C ASN A 322 12.54 2.09 -12.75
N ASN A 323 12.73 0.79 -12.94
CA ASN A 323 13.36 0.25 -14.14
C ASN A 323 12.47 0.44 -15.38
N ILE A 324 12.99 0.19 -16.59
CA ILE A 324 12.12 0.24 -17.77
C ILE A 324 11.30 -1.04 -17.81
N VAL A 325 9.98 -0.92 -17.89
CA VAL A 325 9.07 -2.06 -18.12
C VAL A 325 8.48 -1.91 -19.51
N VAL A 326 8.50 -2.99 -20.28
CA VAL A 326 7.91 -3.04 -21.61
C VAL A 326 7.12 -4.33 -21.78
N ALA A 327 5.94 -4.23 -22.39
CA ALA A 327 5.14 -5.38 -22.79
C ALA A 327 4.66 -5.22 -24.22
N GLY A 328 4.56 -6.34 -24.96
CA GLY A 328 4.15 -6.28 -26.35
C GLY A 328 3.96 -7.64 -27.00
N THR A 329 3.38 -7.62 -28.20
CA THR A 329 3.14 -8.81 -29.02
C THR A 329 4.25 -9.08 -30.02
N ASN A 330 5.25 -8.20 -30.12
CA ASN A 330 6.42 -8.42 -30.95
C ASN A 330 7.66 -7.67 -30.42
N SER A 331 8.83 -8.30 -30.57
CA SER A 331 10.10 -7.80 -30.03
C SER A 331 10.63 -6.53 -30.71
N GLU A 332 10.24 -6.25 -31.95
CA GLU A 332 10.71 -5.06 -32.70
C GLU A 332 10.07 -3.79 -32.13
N ASP A 333 8.75 -3.79 -31.91
CA ASP A 333 8.04 -2.67 -31.31
C ASP A 333 8.46 -2.46 -29.85
N MET A 334 8.73 -3.55 -29.11
CA MET A 334 9.29 -3.46 -27.76
C MET A 334 10.67 -2.80 -27.76
N ALA A 335 11.54 -3.16 -28.70
CA ALA A 335 12.86 -2.53 -28.84
C ALA A 335 12.78 -1.06 -29.23
N LEU A 336 11.89 -0.72 -30.16
CA LEU A 336 11.64 0.67 -30.54
C LEU A 336 11.14 1.50 -29.35
N ALA A 337 10.18 0.97 -28.59
CA ALA A 337 9.64 1.62 -27.41
C ALA A 337 10.73 1.94 -26.38
N VAL A 338 11.52 0.94 -25.99
CA VAL A 338 12.59 1.10 -24.99
C VAL A 338 13.68 2.06 -25.47
N ASN A 339 14.11 1.95 -26.73
CA ASN A 339 15.13 2.85 -27.28
C ASN A 339 14.66 4.31 -27.33
N GLU A 340 13.37 4.56 -27.60
CA GLU A 340 12.82 5.91 -27.54
C GLU A 340 12.79 6.45 -26.10
N LEU A 341 12.43 5.62 -25.11
CA LEU A 341 12.52 6.00 -23.69
C LEU A 341 13.95 6.38 -23.30
N ILE A 342 14.95 5.59 -23.72
CA ILE A 342 16.36 5.91 -23.51
C ILE A 342 16.71 7.28 -24.11
N ARG A 343 16.34 7.50 -25.38
CA ARG A 343 16.66 8.72 -26.13
C ARG A 343 16.07 9.97 -25.50
N GLN A 344 14.87 9.85 -24.94
CA GLN A 344 14.09 10.96 -24.41
C GLN A 344 14.32 11.22 -22.92
N GLY A 345 15.16 10.41 -22.25
CA GLY A 345 15.40 10.52 -20.82
C GLY A 345 14.26 9.98 -19.95
N GLY A 346 13.43 9.09 -20.52
CA GLY A 346 12.31 8.44 -19.86
C GLY A 346 10.94 8.97 -20.27
N GLY A 347 9.91 8.23 -19.91
CA GLY A 347 8.55 8.47 -20.35
C GLY A 347 7.64 7.26 -20.28
N GLN A 348 6.47 7.44 -20.88
CA GLN A 348 5.50 6.41 -21.20
C GLN A 348 5.24 6.45 -22.71
N ILE A 349 5.18 5.29 -23.34
CA ILE A 349 5.12 5.19 -24.81
C ILE A 349 4.24 4.04 -25.26
N VAL A 350 3.58 4.26 -26.41
CA VAL A 350 2.81 3.26 -27.14
C VAL A 350 3.33 3.19 -28.57
N VAL A 351 3.68 1.99 -29.03
CA VAL A 351 4.26 1.72 -30.35
C VAL A 351 3.44 0.64 -31.05
N ASP A 352 3.16 0.83 -32.33
CA ASP A 352 2.50 -0.19 -33.16
C ASP A 352 3.09 -0.20 -34.57
N ASN A 353 3.46 -1.38 -35.06
CA ASN A 353 3.94 -1.60 -36.43
C ASN A 353 5.12 -0.67 -36.81
N GLY A 354 6.10 -0.54 -35.93
CA GLY A 354 7.30 0.26 -36.11
C GLY A 354 7.07 1.77 -36.00
N LYS A 355 5.93 2.22 -35.46
CA LYS A 355 5.58 3.63 -35.31
C LYS A 355 5.22 3.96 -33.87
N ILE A 356 5.70 5.11 -33.40
CA ILE A 356 5.27 5.68 -32.13
C ILE A 356 3.86 6.25 -32.33
N ILE A 357 2.88 5.71 -31.61
CA ILE A 357 1.48 6.14 -31.69
C ILE A 357 1.21 7.26 -30.69
N SER A 358 1.73 7.13 -29.46
CA SER A 358 1.65 8.15 -28.43
C SER A 358 2.90 8.10 -27.54
N PHE A 359 3.30 9.27 -27.03
CA PHE A 359 4.45 9.42 -26.17
C PHE A 359 4.25 10.56 -25.16
N LEU A 360 4.47 10.26 -23.88
CA LEU A 360 4.59 11.22 -22.80
C LEU A 360 6.02 11.20 -22.29
N GLN A 361 6.75 12.30 -22.50
CA GLN A 361 8.09 12.46 -22.00
C GLN A 361 8.08 12.75 -20.49
N LEU A 362 8.89 12.01 -19.73
CA LEU A 362 9.05 12.16 -18.28
C LEU A 362 10.54 12.40 -17.95
N PRO A 363 11.12 13.55 -18.34
CA PRO A 363 12.57 13.72 -18.37
C PRO A 363 13.20 13.87 -16.97
N ILE A 364 12.40 14.03 -15.91
CA ILE A 364 12.89 14.23 -14.55
C ILE A 364 12.88 12.87 -13.86
N GLY A 365 14.07 12.32 -13.64
CA GLY A 365 14.26 10.99 -13.09
C GLY A 365 13.81 9.87 -14.03
N GLY A 366 13.25 10.17 -15.20
CA GLY A 366 12.51 9.21 -16.01
C GLY A 366 11.10 8.92 -15.47
N ILE A 367 10.58 9.77 -14.58
CA ILE A 367 9.37 9.50 -13.76
C ILE A 367 8.37 10.65 -13.82
N VAL A 368 8.83 11.91 -13.81
CA VAL A 368 7.95 13.09 -13.80
C VAL A 368 8.32 14.12 -14.87
N THR A 369 7.45 15.10 -15.09
CA THR A 369 7.60 16.14 -16.12
C THR A 369 7.18 17.51 -15.61
N ASP A 370 7.72 18.57 -16.22
CA ASP A 370 7.37 19.97 -15.96
C ASP A 370 6.25 20.46 -16.91
N LEU A 371 5.52 19.54 -17.58
CA LEU A 371 4.36 19.92 -18.38
C LEU A 371 3.26 20.51 -17.50
N GLU A 372 2.61 21.55 -18.02
CA GLU A 372 1.40 22.11 -17.42
C GLU A 372 0.33 21.03 -17.22
N PRO A 373 -0.40 21.00 -16.08
CA PRO A 373 -1.33 19.93 -15.73
C PRO A 373 -2.34 19.60 -16.83
N ARG A 374 -2.90 20.62 -17.49
CA ARG A 374 -3.88 20.43 -18.59
C ARG A 374 -3.27 19.79 -19.83
N THR A 375 -1.99 20.02 -20.08
CA THR A 375 -1.25 19.40 -21.19
C THR A 375 -0.88 17.96 -20.82
N LEU A 376 -0.46 17.73 -19.58
CA LEU A 376 -0.17 16.39 -19.05
C LEU A 376 -1.42 15.49 -19.10
N ALA A 377 -2.56 15.97 -18.61
CA ALA A 377 -3.82 15.22 -18.65
C ALA A 377 -4.23 14.82 -20.07
N LYS A 378 -4.05 15.70 -21.07
CA LYS A 378 -4.30 15.35 -22.47
C LYS A 378 -3.37 14.23 -22.94
N LYS A 379 -2.09 14.25 -22.55
CA LYS A 379 -1.12 13.21 -22.90
C LYS A 379 -1.44 11.87 -22.24
N GLU A 380 -1.89 11.87 -21.00
CA GLU A 380 -2.37 10.67 -20.29
C GLU A 380 -3.56 10.03 -21.03
N ILE A 381 -4.55 10.85 -21.43
CA ILE A 381 -5.69 10.39 -22.24
C ILE A 381 -5.23 9.84 -23.59
N GLU A 382 -4.36 10.56 -24.31
CA GLU A 382 -3.81 10.12 -25.59
C GLU A 382 -3.06 8.78 -25.49
N LEU A 383 -2.32 8.55 -24.39
CA LEU A 383 -1.65 7.27 -24.14
C LEU A 383 -2.64 6.13 -23.92
N LYS A 384 -3.67 6.34 -23.11
CA LYS A 384 -4.71 5.35 -22.86
C LYS A 384 -5.48 5.02 -24.14
N GLU A 385 -5.88 6.02 -24.91
CA GLU A 385 -6.53 5.83 -26.21
C GLU A 385 -5.64 5.09 -27.20
N ALA A 386 -4.35 5.45 -27.25
CA ALA A 386 -3.37 4.73 -28.07
C ALA A 386 -3.29 3.25 -27.65
N ALA A 387 -3.16 2.95 -26.36
CA ALA A 387 -3.13 1.57 -25.84
C ALA A 387 -4.40 0.77 -26.19
N ASN A 388 -5.57 1.42 -26.15
CA ASN A 388 -6.84 0.81 -26.57
C ASN A 388 -6.87 0.50 -28.08
N GLN A 389 -6.19 1.29 -28.92
CA GLN A 389 -6.08 1.01 -30.36
C GLN A 389 -5.29 -0.27 -30.66
N LEU A 390 -4.38 -0.69 -29.78
CA LEU A 390 -3.72 -2.01 -29.85
C LEU A 390 -4.63 -3.14 -29.34
N GLY A 391 -5.86 -2.82 -28.93
CA GLY A 391 -6.84 -3.76 -28.38
C GLY A 391 -6.66 -4.06 -26.89
N CYS A 392 -5.92 -3.23 -26.15
CA CYS A 392 -5.85 -3.37 -24.69
C CYS A 392 -7.25 -3.16 -24.07
N GLU A 393 -7.64 -4.03 -23.14
CA GLU A 393 -8.96 -3.99 -22.48
C GLU A 393 -8.87 -3.48 -21.02
N LEU A 394 -7.66 -3.18 -20.54
CA LEU A 394 -7.45 -2.71 -19.18
C LEU A 394 -7.94 -1.28 -18.97
N PRO A 395 -8.49 -0.94 -17.79
CA PRO A 395 -8.93 0.43 -17.48
C PRO A 395 -7.81 1.47 -17.57
N ASP A 396 -6.59 1.08 -17.21
CA ASP A 396 -5.38 1.91 -17.32
C ASP A 396 -4.15 1.02 -17.62
N PRO A 397 -3.79 0.85 -18.90
CA PRO A 397 -2.73 -0.08 -19.29
C PRO A 397 -1.34 0.29 -18.75
N LEU A 398 -1.01 1.58 -18.70
CA LEU A 398 0.32 2.04 -18.27
C LEU A 398 0.45 1.99 -16.75
N PHE A 399 -0.62 2.25 -16.01
CA PHE A 399 -0.68 2.01 -14.57
C PHE A 399 -0.49 0.53 -14.26
N TYR A 400 -1.21 -0.39 -14.94
CA TYR A 400 -1.00 -1.82 -14.71
C TYR A 400 0.44 -2.24 -15.00
N LEU A 401 1.09 -1.62 -15.99
CA LEU A 401 2.48 -1.90 -16.36
C LEU A 401 3.46 -1.44 -15.30
N SER A 402 3.21 -0.27 -14.69
CA SER A 402 4.09 0.30 -13.68
C SER A 402 4.11 -0.50 -12.37
N PHE A 403 3.04 -1.25 -12.05
CA PHE A 403 2.93 -2.08 -10.85
C PHE A 403 3.35 -3.54 -11.02
N LEU A 404 3.62 -4.01 -12.26
CA LEU A 404 4.12 -5.37 -12.48
C LEU A 404 5.42 -5.69 -11.72
N PRO A 405 6.38 -4.74 -11.56
CA PRO A 405 7.61 -5.01 -10.82
C PRO A 405 7.50 -4.99 -9.31
N ILE A 406 6.41 -4.48 -8.73
CA ILE A 406 6.29 -4.41 -7.27
C ILE A 406 6.14 -5.82 -6.71
N THR A 407 7.17 -6.23 -5.98
CA THR A 407 7.24 -7.52 -5.30
C THR A 407 6.47 -7.54 -3.99
N ALA A 408 6.14 -6.37 -3.40
CA ALA A 408 5.33 -6.29 -2.19
C ALA A 408 3.83 -6.57 -2.42
N ILE A 409 3.35 -6.42 -3.66
CA ILE A 409 1.98 -6.84 -4.02
C ILE A 409 1.95 -8.38 -4.02
N PRO A 410 0.92 -9.04 -3.46
CA PRO A 410 0.84 -10.50 -3.44
C PRO A 410 0.94 -11.18 -4.82
N ASP A 411 1.13 -12.50 -4.77
CA ASP A 411 1.18 -13.43 -5.91
C ASP A 411 2.44 -13.34 -6.80
N LEU A 412 2.31 -12.96 -8.09
CA LEU A 412 3.39 -13.01 -9.07
C LEU A 412 3.78 -11.61 -9.54
N ALA A 413 5.08 -11.37 -9.72
CA ALA A 413 5.66 -10.12 -10.22
C ALA A 413 6.81 -10.42 -11.22
N ILE A 414 7.38 -9.37 -11.81
CA ILE A 414 8.61 -9.47 -12.62
C ILE A 414 9.53 -8.28 -12.34
N THR A 415 10.75 -8.52 -11.90
CA THR A 415 11.78 -7.48 -11.71
C THR A 415 12.84 -7.56 -12.81
N ASP A 416 13.87 -6.71 -12.80
CA ASP A 416 15.02 -6.86 -13.69
C ASP A 416 15.74 -8.20 -13.47
N GLY A 417 15.69 -8.75 -12.26
CA GLY A 417 16.27 -10.06 -11.91
C GLY A 417 15.50 -11.27 -12.44
N GLY A 418 14.21 -11.15 -12.75
CA GLY A 418 13.39 -12.26 -13.25
C GLY A 418 11.93 -12.25 -12.79
N ASN A 419 11.20 -13.31 -13.12
CA ASN A 419 9.83 -13.50 -12.66
C ASN A 419 9.85 -13.96 -11.19
N VAL A 420 9.04 -13.35 -10.34
CA VAL A 420 9.05 -13.54 -8.88
C VAL A 420 7.75 -14.16 -8.41
N ASP A 421 7.82 -15.19 -7.57
CA ASP A 421 6.70 -15.64 -6.74
C ASP A 421 6.87 -15.04 -5.35
N TYR A 422 5.97 -14.13 -4.98
CA TYR A 422 5.98 -13.44 -3.69
C TYR A 422 5.85 -14.40 -2.51
N ARG A 423 5.03 -15.45 -2.63
CA ARG A 423 4.77 -16.36 -1.52
C ARG A 423 6.00 -17.21 -1.21
N GLU A 424 6.73 -17.60 -2.25
CA GLU A 424 7.95 -18.40 -2.13
C GLU A 424 9.21 -17.54 -1.94
N LEU A 425 9.10 -16.21 -2.15
CA LEU A 425 10.20 -15.24 -2.16
C LEU A 425 11.36 -15.67 -3.07
N LYS A 426 11.01 -16.17 -4.26
CA LYS A 426 11.97 -16.75 -5.21
C LYS A 426 11.68 -16.32 -6.64
N TYR A 427 12.73 -16.33 -7.45
CA TYR A 427 12.58 -16.31 -8.89
C TYR A 427 12.04 -17.66 -9.40
N PHE A 428 11.19 -17.61 -10.42
CA PHE A 428 10.72 -18.80 -11.12
C PHE A 428 11.03 -18.71 -12.62
N ASP A 429 11.26 -19.87 -13.22
CA ASP A 429 11.32 -20.00 -14.68
C ASP A 429 9.88 -20.04 -15.21
N PRO A 430 9.48 -19.12 -16.09
CA PRO A 430 8.15 -19.15 -16.67
C PRO A 430 7.94 -20.36 -17.59
N ILE A 431 8.98 -21.07 -18.02
CA ILE A 431 8.83 -22.30 -18.80
C ILE A 431 8.58 -23.47 -17.84
N LEU A 432 7.43 -24.14 -18.01
CA LEU A 432 7.06 -25.30 -17.19
C LEU A 432 7.60 -26.59 -17.83
N LYS A 433 8.25 -27.41 -17.00
CA LYS A 433 8.80 -28.72 -17.39
C LYS A 433 7.74 -29.79 -17.48
#